data_AF-A0A9Q1M5Z8-F1
#
_entry.id   AF-A0A9Q1M5Z8-F1
#
_cell.length_a   1.000
_cell.length_b   1.000
_cell.length_c   1.000
_cell.angle_alpha   90.00
_cell.angle_beta   90.00
_cell.angle_gamma   90.00
#
_symmetry.space_group_name_H-M   'P 1'
#
loop_
_entity.id
_entity.type
_entity.pdbx_description
1 polymer ?
#
loop_
_entity_poly.entity_id
_entity_poly.type
_entity_poly.pdbx_seq_one_letter_code
_entity_poly.pdbx_strand_id
1 'polypeptide(L)'
;MFKPLYKLFLRLLSSSILDFFFLLSLTKMSETPFYPREKLVEKQKYFQSVHKYTHLKGPVDKITSVAIPLALATTAIFMIGRGIYNMSHGIGKKE
;
A
#
# COMPACT_ATOMS: atom_id res chain seq x y z
N MET A 1 -30.49 -1.87 41.10
CA MET A 1 -30.21 -3.27 40.69
C MET A 1 -30.52 -3.56 39.21
N PHE A 2 -30.45 -2.57 38.31
CA PHE A 2 -30.88 -2.71 36.90
C PHE A 2 -29.73 -2.68 35.89
N LYS A 3 -28.49 -2.44 36.35
CA LYS A 3 -27.32 -2.27 35.47
C LYS A 3 -26.88 -3.48 34.64
N PRO A 4 -26.99 -4.75 35.11
CA PRO A 4 -26.55 -5.87 34.29
C PRO A 4 -27.54 -6.21 33.15
N LEU A 5 -28.82 -5.92 33.34
CA LEU A 5 -29.88 -6.35 32.43
C LEU A 5 -29.89 -5.54 31.12
N TYR A 6 -29.75 -4.21 31.19
CA TYR A 6 -29.69 -3.38 29.97
C TYR A 6 -28.40 -3.60 29.17
N LYS A 7 -27.30 -3.99 29.83
CA LYS A 7 -26.03 -4.31 29.18
C LYS A 7 -26.12 -5.62 28.39
N LEU A 8 -26.83 -6.61 28.92
CA LEU A 8 -27.12 -7.86 28.21
C LEU A 8 -28.05 -7.62 27.03
N PHE A 9 -29.09 -6.79 27.22
CA PHE A 9 -30.02 -6.40 26.15
C PHE A 9 -29.34 -5.63 25.01
N LEU A 10 -28.48 -4.65 25.33
CA LEU A 10 -27.68 -3.93 24.33
C LEU A 10 -26.69 -4.84 23.59
N ARG A 11 -26.14 -5.85 24.28
CA ARG A 11 -25.25 -6.83 23.66
C ARG A 11 -25.99 -7.76 22.69
N LEU A 12 -27.21 -8.16 23.05
CA LEU A 12 -28.09 -8.96 22.19
C LEU A 12 -28.59 -8.16 20.98
N LEU A 13 -28.96 -6.89 21.18
CA LEU A 13 -29.34 -5.98 20.10
C LEU A 13 -28.16 -5.73 19.15
N SER A 14 -26.95 -5.56 19.70
CA SER A 14 -25.72 -5.40 18.92
C SER A 14 -25.38 -6.64 18.08
N SER A 15 -25.54 -7.85 18.61
CA SER A 15 -25.28 -9.07 17.83
C SER A 15 -26.24 -9.20 16.66
N SER A 16 -27.55 -9.02 16.88
CA SER A 16 -28.56 -9.18 15.82
C SER A 16 -28.42 -8.15 14.69
N ILE A 17 -28.02 -6.92 15.01
CA ILE A 17 -27.76 -5.87 14.02
C ILE A 17 -26.49 -6.19 13.22
N LEU A 18 -25.43 -6.68 13.87
CA LEU A 18 -24.20 -7.11 13.21
C LEU A 18 -24.44 -8.32 12.30
N ASP A 19 -25.25 -9.28 12.74
CA ASP A 19 -25.62 -10.46 11.98
C ASP A 19 -26.46 -10.08 10.73
N PHE A 20 -27.38 -9.14 10.87
CA PHE A 20 -28.15 -8.60 9.76
C PHE A 20 -27.26 -7.88 8.74
N PHE A 21 -26.31 -7.06 9.21
CA PHE A 21 -25.37 -6.37 8.33
C PHE A 21 -24.43 -7.34 7.62
N PHE A 22 -24.04 -8.42 8.29
CA PHE A 22 -23.23 -9.49 7.71
C PHE A 22 -24.00 -10.26 6.63
N LEU A 23 -25.24 -10.62 6.88
CA LEU A 23 -26.13 -11.24 5.89
C LEU A 23 -26.37 -10.31 4.69
N LEU A 24 -26.57 -9.02 4.92
CA LEU A 24 -26.67 -8.01 3.86
C LEU A 24 -25.38 -7.94 3.03
N SER A 25 -24.21 -8.04 3.68
CA SER A 25 -22.91 -8.04 3.00
C SER A 25 -22.67 -9.31 2.17
N LEU A 26 -23.19 -10.47 2.60
CA LEU A 26 -23.10 -11.73 1.84
C LEU A 26 -23.89 -11.65 0.53
N THR A 27 -25.07 -11.00 0.53
CA THR A 27 -25.89 -10.87 -0.69
C THR A 27 -25.24 -9.99 -1.77
N LYS A 28 -24.33 -9.07 -1.40
CA LYS A 28 -23.61 -8.22 -2.36
C LYS A 28 -22.45 -8.91 -3.10
N MET A 29 -22.05 -10.12 -2.69
CA MET A 29 -20.96 -10.87 -3.34
C MET A 29 -21.45 -11.84 -4.44
N SER A 30 -22.64 -11.64 -4.99
CA SER A 30 -23.25 -12.57 -5.94
C SER A 30 -22.62 -12.57 -7.33
N GLU A 31 -21.80 -11.57 -7.68
CA GLU A 31 -21.09 -11.51 -8.95
C GLU A 31 -19.68 -12.08 -8.80
N THR A 32 -19.30 -12.99 -9.71
CA THR A 32 -17.96 -13.55 -9.72
C THR A 32 -16.97 -12.45 -10.15
N PRO A 33 -15.86 -12.27 -9.42
CA PRO A 33 -14.88 -11.24 -9.77
C PRO A 33 -14.25 -11.53 -11.14
N PHE A 34 -13.96 -10.47 -11.91
CA PHE A 34 -13.29 -10.57 -13.23
C PHE A 34 -11.94 -11.29 -13.19
N TYR A 35 -11.30 -11.39 -12.01
CA TYR A 35 -10.05 -12.12 -11.82
C TYR A 35 -10.24 -13.23 -10.77
N PRO A 36 -9.80 -14.47 -11.07
CA PRO A 36 -9.92 -15.60 -10.15
C PRO A 36 -9.20 -15.32 -8.83
N ARG A 37 -9.84 -15.66 -7.71
CA ARG A 37 -9.31 -15.39 -6.37
C ARG A 37 -8.12 -16.28 -6.05
N GLU A 38 -8.03 -17.46 -6.67
CA GLU A 38 -6.95 -18.43 -6.52
C GLU A 38 -5.59 -17.80 -6.85
N LYS A 39 -5.53 -17.03 -7.94
CA LYS A 39 -4.31 -16.31 -8.36
C LYS A 39 -3.90 -15.23 -7.35
N LEU A 40 -4.85 -14.59 -6.68
CA LEU A 40 -4.54 -13.63 -5.61
C LEU A 40 -3.96 -14.34 -4.38
N VAL A 41 -4.53 -15.48 -4.00
CA VAL A 41 -4.05 -16.31 -2.89
C VAL A 41 -2.63 -16.82 -3.18
N GLU A 42 -2.32 -17.20 -4.42
CA GLU A 42 -0.96 -17.58 -4.84
C GLU A 42 0.03 -16.43 -4.66
N LYS A 43 -0.33 -15.21 -5.09
CA LYS A 43 0.53 -14.02 -4.87
C LYS A 43 0.69 -13.69 -3.39
N GLN A 44 -0.38 -13.82 -2.59
CA GLN A 44 -0.32 -13.63 -1.14
C GLN A 44 0.65 -14.61 -0.50
N LYS A 45 0.56 -15.91 -0.82
CA LYS A 45 1.50 -16.93 -0.33
C LYS A 45 2.94 -16.58 -0.70
N TYR A 46 3.19 -16.20 -1.95
CA TYR A 46 4.52 -15.77 -2.39
C TYR A 46 5.04 -14.58 -1.57
N PHE A 47 4.30 -13.47 -1.51
CA PHE A 47 4.77 -12.25 -0.83
C PHE A 47 4.83 -12.36 0.70
N GLN A 48 4.07 -13.29 1.30
CA GLN A 48 4.15 -13.62 2.72
C GLN A 48 5.34 -14.53 3.03
N SER A 49 5.72 -15.42 2.11
CA SER A 49 6.90 -16.28 2.27
C SER A 49 8.23 -15.53 2.17
N VAL A 50 8.27 -14.38 1.49
CA VAL A 50 9.50 -13.60 1.28
C VAL A 50 9.82 -12.73 2.50
N HIS A 51 10.97 -12.98 3.12
CA HIS A 51 11.46 -12.27 4.31
C HIS A 51 12.30 -11.04 3.91
N LYS A 52 11.67 -10.08 3.23
CA LYS A 52 12.28 -8.80 2.80
C LYS A 52 11.35 -7.64 3.12
N TYR A 53 11.91 -6.42 3.15
CA TYR A 53 11.12 -5.19 3.22
C TYR A 53 10.13 -5.09 2.06
N THR A 54 9.00 -4.41 2.30
CA THR A 54 7.85 -4.34 1.38
C THR A 54 8.23 -3.92 -0.04
N HIS A 55 9.14 -2.97 -0.20
CA HIS A 55 9.59 -2.43 -1.49
C HIS A 55 10.67 -3.27 -2.20
N LEU A 56 10.98 -4.48 -1.69
CA LEU A 56 12.00 -5.38 -2.24
C LEU A 56 11.52 -6.83 -2.33
N LYS A 57 10.20 -7.06 -2.20
CA LYS A 57 9.65 -8.43 -2.16
C LYS A 57 9.57 -9.05 -3.55
N GLY A 58 9.17 -8.26 -4.54
CA GLY A 58 9.10 -8.68 -5.93
C GLY A 58 10.48 -8.73 -6.60
N PRO A 59 10.64 -9.57 -7.64
CA PRO A 59 11.89 -9.64 -8.39
C PRO A 59 12.18 -8.34 -9.16
N VAL A 60 11.11 -7.70 -9.68
CA VAL A 60 11.20 -6.44 -10.43
C VAL A 60 11.38 -5.22 -9.50
N ASP A 61 11.03 -5.36 -8.22
CA ASP A 61 11.08 -4.28 -7.24
C ASP A 61 12.50 -3.74 -7.02
N LYS A 62 13.53 -4.57 -7.23
CA LYS A 62 14.93 -4.11 -7.19
C LYS A 62 15.21 -3.09 -8.28
N ILE A 63 14.66 -3.29 -9.48
CA ILE A 63 14.87 -2.37 -10.60
C ILE A 63 14.09 -1.09 -10.35
N THR A 64 12.81 -1.20 -9.98
CA THR A 64 11.91 -0.06 -9.82
C THR A 64 12.17 0.77 -8.57
N SER A 65 12.61 0.15 -7.48
CA SER A 65 12.76 0.82 -6.18
C SER A 65 14.20 1.14 -5.81
N VAL A 66 15.19 0.53 -6.49
CA VAL A 66 16.62 0.80 -6.23
C VAL A 66 17.30 1.40 -7.45
N ALA A 67 17.34 0.68 -8.58
CA ALA A 67 18.15 1.10 -9.71
C ALA A 67 17.67 2.41 -10.35
N ILE A 68 16.38 2.50 -10.69
CA ILE A 68 15.81 3.70 -11.34
C ILE A 68 15.89 4.92 -10.41
N PRO A 69 15.42 4.86 -9.14
CA PRO A 69 15.47 6.02 -8.26
C PRO A 69 16.90 6.46 -7.95
N LEU A 70 17.84 5.53 -7.78
CA LEU A 70 19.23 5.86 -7.48
C LEU A 70 19.92 6.54 -8.66
N ALA A 71 19.73 6.03 -9.88
CA ALA A 71 20.26 6.67 -11.09
C ALA A 71 19.67 8.07 -11.27
N LEU A 72 18.36 8.22 -11.11
CA LEU A 72 17.68 9.51 -11.20
C LEU A 72 18.15 10.50 -10.13
N ALA A 73 18.24 10.07 -8.87
CA ALA A 73 18.70 10.91 -7.77
C ALA A 73 20.16 11.34 -7.99
N THR A 74 21.02 10.43 -8.40
CA THR A 74 22.45 10.72 -8.65
C THR A 74 22.61 11.76 -9.75
N THR A 75 21.92 11.57 -10.87
CA THR A 75 21.96 12.50 -12.00
C THR A 75 21.37 13.86 -11.63
N ALA A 76 20.25 13.89 -10.92
CA ALA A 76 19.65 15.12 -10.42
C ALA A 76 20.59 15.88 -9.47
N ILE A 77 21.16 15.20 -8.47
CA ILE A 77 22.11 15.79 -7.52
C ILE A 77 23.33 16.35 -8.26
N PHE A 78 23.87 15.61 -9.22
CA PHE A 78 24.98 16.08 -10.05
C PHE A 78 24.64 17.36 -10.80
N MET A 79 23.50 17.40 -11.49
CA MET A 79 23.07 18.59 -12.23
C MET A 79 22.82 19.79 -11.30
N ILE A 80 22.20 19.57 -10.14
CA ILE A 80 21.98 20.61 -9.13
C ILE A 80 23.32 21.16 -8.63
N GLY A 81 24.26 20.28 -8.26
CA GLY A 81 25.59 20.69 -7.81
C GLY A 81 26.33 21.50 -8.86
N ARG A 82 26.31 21.05 -10.12
CA ARG A 82 26.89 21.81 -11.26
C ARG A 82 26.21 23.15 -11.48
N GLY A 83 24.89 23.21 -11.35
CA GLY A 83 24.11 24.45 -11.45
C GLY A 83 24.53 25.47 -10.39
N ILE A 84 24.55 25.05 -9.12
CA ILE A 84 24.98 25.89 -8.00
C ILE A 84 26.44 26.34 -8.16
N TYR A 85 27.33 25.44 -8.57
CA TYR A 85 28.74 25.76 -8.81
C TYR A 85 28.89 26.83 -9.90
N ASN A 86 28.23 26.66 -11.05
CA ASN A 86 28.30 27.62 -12.14
C ASN A 86 27.73 28.99 -11.74
N MET A 87 26.60 29.02 -11.02
CA MET A 87 25.97 30.26 -10.53
C MET A 87 26.88 31.00 -9.53
N SER A 88 27.47 30.27 -8.56
CA SER A 88 28.37 30.86 -7.55
C SER A 88 29.67 31.41 -8.12
N HIS A 89 30.18 30.85 -9.23
CA HIS A 89 31.41 31.29 -9.89
C HIS A 89 31.16 32.21 -11.09
N GLY A 90 29.90 32.57 -11.37
CA GLY A 90 29.54 33.43 -12.50
C GLY A 90 29.85 32.83 -13.88
N ILE A 91 29.96 31.50 -13.98
CA ILE A 91 30.29 30.74 -15.18
C ILE A 91 29.02 30.44 -15.99
N GLY A 92 29.11 30.45 -17.33
CA GLY A 92 28.01 30.04 -18.21
C GLY A 92 26.98 31.13 -18.48
N LYS A 93 27.35 32.40 -18.33
CA LYS A 93 26.57 33.53 -18.83
C LYS A 93 26.52 33.44 -20.35
N LYS A 94 25.33 33.68 -20.92
CA LYS A 94 25.17 33.91 -22.35
C LYS A 94 25.58 35.36 -22.64
N GLU A 95 26.16 35.60 -23.81
CA GLU A 95 26.45 36.95 -24.32
C GLU A 95 25.19 37.83 -24.32
#